data_AF-A0A9D4F7Q0-F1
#
_entry.id   AF-A0A9D4F7Q0-F1
#
_cell.length_a   1.000
_cell.length_b   1.000
_cell.length_c   1.000
_cell.angle_alpha   90.00
_cell.angle_beta   90.00
_cell.angle_gamma   90.00
#
_symmetry.space_group_name_H-M   'P 1'
#
loop_
_entity.id
_entity.type
_entity.pdbx_description
1 polymer ?
#
loop_
_entity_poly.entity_id
_entity_poly.type
_entity_poly.pdbx_seq_one_letter_code
_entity_poly.pdbx_strand_id
1 'polypeptide(L)'
;MSKRQHSSTASESNLADTSIIDLPVFETPNSNKQNKQTKKRGKKSKTEQDKTNQKSMADFVTKTAIEKTETSIETRLDEICSKLSNVLTKNDTSLIKNIIKETLEEIKEKFLGSVLKKLEIMEGSVFEHKNEIDALKKQIKDQKSEIDAMKEKQCEAEFSHVSSLNDLEQYGRRNSIRISGLPNDTDQQSSIDVAEQSVNMLNQKLGLRLGITDVDVASSW
;
A
#
# COMPACT_ATOMS: atom_id res chain seq x y z
N MET A 1 -3.23 20.90 22.11
CA MET A 1 -2.63 21.79 21.09
C MET A 1 -1.14 21.50 20.99
N SER A 2 -0.70 20.77 19.97
CA SER A 2 0.65 20.95 19.40
C SER A 2 0.67 20.26 18.04
N LYS A 3 0.83 21.07 16.99
CA LYS A 3 0.98 20.68 15.59
C LYS A 3 2.47 20.67 15.25
N ARG A 4 2.91 19.70 14.44
CA ARG A 4 3.95 19.78 13.38
C ARG A 4 4.53 18.38 13.13
N GLN A 5 4.96 17.98 11.95
CA GLN A 5 4.64 18.30 10.55
C GLN A 5 5.34 17.17 9.76
N HIS A 6 4.66 16.58 8.79
CA HIS A 6 5.25 15.61 7.87
C HIS A 6 5.99 16.34 6.75
N SER A 7 7.23 15.94 6.46
CA SER A 7 7.95 16.34 5.24
C SER A 7 8.22 15.11 4.40
N SER A 8 7.53 15.01 3.26
CA SER A 8 7.74 14.03 2.21
C SER A 8 8.41 14.75 1.04
N THR A 9 9.61 14.32 0.65
CA THR A 9 10.30 14.78 -0.57
C THR A 9 10.10 13.73 -1.66
N ALA A 10 9.39 14.11 -2.72
CA ALA A 10 9.24 13.34 -3.94
C ALA A 10 10.19 13.88 -5.01
N SER A 11 10.92 12.95 -5.64
CA SER A 11 11.84 13.20 -6.75
C SER A 11 11.25 12.61 -8.04
N GLU A 12 11.24 13.43 -9.10
CA GLU A 12 11.52 13.16 -10.53
C GLU A 12 10.90 11.89 -11.20
N SER A 13 10.28 11.96 -12.38
CA SER A 13 10.94 12.36 -13.64
C SER A 13 9.95 12.30 -14.84
N ASN A 14 10.37 12.97 -15.92
CA ASN A 14 9.74 13.20 -17.22
C ASN A 14 9.42 11.95 -18.07
N LEU A 15 8.49 12.06 -19.06
CA LEU A 15 8.79 12.10 -20.52
C LEU A 15 7.58 11.77 -21.44
N ALA A 16 7.52 12.52 -22.56
CA ALA A 16 7.00 12.24 -23.91
C ALA A 16 5.48 11.97 -24.10
N ASP A 17 4.72 12.76 -24.86
CA ASP A 17 4.80 13.10 -26.31
C ASP A 17 4.27 11.96 -27.21
N THR A 18 3.02 12.10 -27.69
CA THR A 18 2.49 11.38 -28.87
C THR A 18 1.41 12.20 -29.58
N SER A 19 1.87 12.93 -30.60
CA SER A 19 1.34 13.01 -31.98
C SER A 19 -0.14 12.72 -32.28
N ILE A 20 -0.74 13.76 -32.87
CA ILE A 20 -1.86 13.84 -33.81
C ILE A 20 -1.81 12.75 -34.90
N ILE A 21 -2.96 12.12 -35.18
CA ILE A 21 -3.18 11.29 -36.38
C ILE A 21 -4.45 11.76 -37.08
N ASP A 22 -4.28 12.26 -38.30
CA ASP A 22 -5.31 12.61 -39.28
C ASP A 22 -6.08 11.37 -39.76
N LEU A 23 -7.40 11.52 -39.94
CA LEU A 23 -8.28 10.53 -40.57
C LEU A 23 -8.61 10.94 -42.01
N PRO A 24 -8.55 10.02 -42.99
CA PRO A 24 -8.80 10.33 -44.40
C PRO A 24 -10.30 10.34 -44.78
N VAL A 25 -10.58 11.21 -45.74
CA VAL A 25 -11.84 11.44 -46.47
C VAL A 25 -12.22 10.24 -47.33
N PHE A 26 -13.50 9.85 -47.36
CA PHE A 26 -14.05 8.87 -48.31
C PHE A 26 -14.98 9.53 -49.33
N GLU A 27 -14.62 9.39 -50.59
CA GLU A 27 -15.38 9.77 -51.78
C GLU A 27 -16.46 8.74 -52.12
N THR A 28 -17.61 9.20 -52.64
CA THR A 28 -18.65 8.35 -53.24
C THR A 28 -18.45 8.19 -54.75
N PRO A 29 -18.67 7.00 -55.34
CA PRO A 29 -18.81 6.87 -56.79
C PRO A 29 -20.29 6.88 -57.21
N ASN A 30 -20.66 7.92 -57.95
CA ASN A 30 -21.84 8.00 -58.80
C ASN A 30 -21.52 7.36 -60.16
N SER A 31 -22.31 6.39 -60.61
CA SER A 31 -22.18 5.81 -61.96
C SER A 31 -23.46 5.95 -62.76
N ASN A 32 -23.29 6.69 -63.85
CA ASN A 32 -24.24 7.04 -64.88
C ASN A 32 -24.21 5.94 -65.96
N LYS A 33 -25.33 5.55 -66.60
CA LYS A 33 -25.30 4.94 -67.94
C LYS A 33 -26.61 5.13 -68.72
N GLN A 34 -26.44 5.79 -69.86
CA GLN A 34 -27.37 6.09 -70.94
C GLN A 34 -27.53 4.90 -71.92
N ASN A 35 -28.63 4.83 -72.68
CA ASN A 35 -28.63 4.69 -74.18
C ASN A 35 -30.08 4.67 -74.73
N LYS A 36 -30.50 5.66 -75.54
CA LYS A 36 -30.47 5.78 -77.03
C LYS A 36 -31.47 4.93 -77.85
N GLN A 37 -32.45 5.66 -78.40
CA GLN A 37 -32.89 5.77 -79.81
C GLN A 37 -33.17 4.53 -80.66
N THR A 38 -34.30 4.55 -81.39
CA THR A 38 -34.30 4.65 -82.88
C THR A 38 -35.70 4.96 -83.46
N LYS A 39 -35.69 5.74 -84.56
CA LYS A 39 -36.80 6.08 -85.47
C LYS A 39 -37.04 4.96 -86.50
N LYS A 40 -38.26 4.84 -87.07
CA LYS A 40 -38.50 4.87 -88.54
C LYS A 40 -39.98 4.97 -88.94
N ARG A 41 -40.20 5.67 -90.06
CA ARG A 41 -41.46 6.03 -90.76
C ARG A 41 -41.97 4.88 -91.66
N GLY A 42 -43.27 4.87 -91.98
CA GLY A 42 -43.74 4.34 -93.29
C GLY A 42 -45.20 3.89 -93.47
N LYS A 43 -46.08 4.82 -93.89
CA LYS A 43 -47.18 4.74 -94.89
C LYS A 43 -48.28 3.63 -94.86
N LYS A 44 -49.52 4.12 -94.65
CA LYS A 44 -50.81 3.97 -95.40
C LYS A 44 -51.20 2.62 -96.05
N SER A 45 -52.38 2.10 -95.68
CA SER A 45 -53.58 1.93 -96.55
C SER A 45 -54.74 1.24 -95.78
N LYS A 46 -55.95 1.27 -96.37
CA LYS A 46 -57.29 1.06 -95.77
C LYS A 46 -57.69 -0.42 -95.60
N THR A 47 -58.29 -0.75 -94.45
CA THR A 47 -59.50 -1.61 -94.34
C THR A 47 -60.19 -1.25 -93.01
N GLU A 48 -61.46 -0.84 -93.05
CA GLU A 48 -62.15 -0.12 -91.96
C GLU A 48 -63.12 -0.99 -91.15
N GLN A 49 -63.14 -2.32 -91.39
CA GLN A 49 -63.93 -3.30 -90.62
C GLN A 49 -63.10 -4.27 -89.75
N ASP A 50 -61.76 -4.31 -89.92
CA ASP A 50 -60.85 -5.10 -89.06
C ASP A 50 -60.23 -4.31 -87.90
N LYS A 51 -60.32 -2.97 -87.93
CA LYS A 51 -59.68 -2.09 -86.95
C LYS A 51 -60.38 -2.09 -85.59
N THR A 52 -61.67 -2.40 -85.54
CA THR A 52 -62.46 -2.51 -84.30
C THR A 52 -62.16 -3.82 -83.55
N ASN A 53 -61.94 -4.93 -84.26
CA ASN A 53 -61.51 -6.19 -83.64
C ASN A 53 -60.02 -6.17 -83.25
N GLN A 54 -59.15 -5.57 -84.05
CA GLN A 54 -57.74 -5.40 -83.67
C GLN A 54 -57.53 -4.41 -82.51
N LYS A 55 -58.36 -3.35 -82.41
CA LYS A 55 -58.33 -2.41 -81.28
C LYS A 55 -58.86 -3.07 -79.99
N SER A 56 -59.96 -3.83 -80.08
CA SER A 56 -60.50 -4.64 -78.98
C SER A 56 -59.48 -5.66 -78.44
N MET A 57 -58.78 -6.36 -79.34
CA MET A 57 -57.75 -7.32 -78.94
C MET A 57 -56.50 -6.63 -78.37
N ALA A 58 -56.10 -5.47 -78.90
CA ALA A 58 -55.01 -4.66 -78.34
C ALA A 58 -55.35 -4.12 -76.95
N ASP A 59 -56.59 -3.67 -76.71
CA ASP A 59 -57.06 -3.19 -75.41
C ASP A 59 -57.16 -4.34 -74.37
N PHE A 60 -57.51 -5.55 -74.81
CA PHE A 60 -57.48 -6.74 -73.94
C PHE A 60 -56.05 -7.18 -73.58
N VAL A 61 -55.13 -7.14 -74.55
CA VAL A 61 -53.71 -7.47 -74.34
C VAL A 61 -53.02 -6.44 -73.44
N THR A 62 -53.35 -5.16 -73.56
CA THR A 62 -52.83 -4.12 -72.65
C THR A 62 -53.40 -4.27 -71.25
N LYS A 63 -54.71 -4.55 -71.10
CA LYS A 63 -55.34 -4.79 -69.80
C LYS A 63 -54.73 -5.98 -69.05
N THR A 64 -54.54 -7.12 -69.73
CA THR A 64 -53.91 -8.31 -69.12
C THR A 64 -52.43 -8.10 -68.80
N ALA A 65 -51.70 -7.31 -69.59
CA ALA A 65 -50.33 -6.92 -69.26
C ALA A 65 -50.28 -6.02 -68.01
N ILE A 66 -51.23 -5.08 -67.88
CA ILE A 66 -51.37 -4.20 -66.71
C ILE A 66 -51.66 -5.04 -65.46
N GLU A 67 -52.64 -5.95 -65.49
CA GLU A 67 -52.98 -6.84 -64.37
C GLU A 67 -51.78 -7.70 -63.93
N LYS A 68 -50.98 -8.20 -64.88
CA LYS A 68 -49.76 -8.95 -64.59
C LYS A 68 -48.66 -8.08 -63.96
N THR A 69 -48.59 -6.81 -64.34
CA THR A 69 -47.67 -5.87 -63.69
C THR A 69 -48.15 -5.45 -62.30
N GLU A 70 -49.46 -5.28 -62.09
CA GLU A 70 -50.04 -4.96 -60.78
C GLU A 70 -49.78 -6.07 -59.77
N THR A 71 -50.06 -7.32 -60.12
CA THR A 71 -49.76 -8.48 -59.27
C THR A 71 -48.26 -8.63 -58.96
N SER A 72 -47.39 -8.31 -59.93
CA SER A 72 -45.93 -8.26 -59.72
C SER A 72 -45.50 -7.12 -58.79
N ILE A 73 -46.18 -5.97 -58.86
CA ILE A 73 -45.92 -4.84 -57.97
C ILE A 73 -46.39 -5.14 -56.54
N GLU A 74 -47.59 -5.73 -56.38
CA GLU A 74 -48.14 -6.13 -55.08
C GLU A 74 -47.23 -7.15 -54.38
N THR A 75 -46.82 -8.20 -55.09
CA THR A 75 -45.89 -9.20 -54.52
C THR A 75 -44.57 -8.58 -54.08
N ARG A 76 -44.03 -7.61 -54.84
CA ARG A 76 -42.80 -6.89 -54.44
C ARG A 76 -43.03 -5.95 -53.25
N LEU A 77 -44.20 -5.32 -53.15
CA LEU A 77 -44.58 -4.51 -51.99
C LEU A 77 -44.67 -5.36 -50.72
N ASP A 78 -45.30 -6.53 -50.78
CA ASP A 78 -45.38 -7.47 -49.65
C ASP A 78 -44.00 -7.96 -49.23
N GLU A 79 -43.12 -8.21 -50.19
CA GLU A 79 -41.75 -8.62 -49.93
C GLU A 79 -40.93 -7.49 -49.26
N ILE A 80 -41.11 -6.25 -49.72
CA ILE A 80 -40.48 -5.06 -49.12
C ILE A 80 -41.00 -4.83 -47.71
N CYS A 81 -42.32 -4.90 -47.50
CA CYS A 81 -42.95 -4.77 -46.18
C CYS A 81 -42.46 -5.85 -45.22
N SER A 82 -42.32 -7.09 -45.68
CA SER A 82 -41.78 -8.20 -44.88
C SER A 82 -40.30 -7.99 -44.54
N LYS A 83 -39.49 -7.51 -45.50
CA LYS A 83 -38.08 -7.17 -45.26
C LYS A 83 -37.93 -6.01 -44.28
N LEU A 84 -38.73 -4.95 -44.43
CA LEU A 84 -38.77 -3.81 -43.50
C LEU A 84 -39.21 -4.24 -42.10
N SER A 85 -40.27 -5.05 -41.99
CA SER A 85 -40.74 -5.57 -40.71
C SER A 85 -39.68 -6.45 -40.03
N ASN A 86 -38.96 -7.29 -40.78
CA ASN A 86 -37.84 -8.07 -40.27
C ASN A 86 -36.64 -7.23 -39.82
N VAL A 87 -36.38 -6.10 -40.48
CA VAL A 87 -35.33 -5.15 -40.08
C VAL A 87 -35.75 -4.36 -38.84
N LEU A 88 -37.01 -3.95 -38.75
CA LEU A 88 -37.59 -3.25 -37.58
C LEU A 88 -37.69 -4.16 -36.34
N THR A 89 -37.93 -5.46 -36.51
CA THR A 89 -38.06 -6.43 -35.41
C THR A 89 -36.73 -6.97 -34.92
N LYS A 90 -35.70 -7.02 -35.77
CA LYS A 90 -34.29 -7.17 -35.35
C LYS A 90 -33.77 -5.83 -34.82
N ASN A 91 -34.42 -5.40 -33.75
CA ASN A 91 -34.19 -4.15 -33.05
C ASN A 91 -32.73 -4.09 -32.58
N ASP A 92 -32.06 -2.95 -32.77
CA ASP A 92 -30.69 -2.65 -32.33
C ASP A 92 -30.42 -3.02 -30.86
N THR A 93 -31.49 -3.19 -30.07
CA THR A 93 -31.49 -3.68 -28.69
C THR A 93 -30.70 -4.97 -28.48
N SER A 94 -30.68 -5.93 -29.41
CA SER A 94 -29.89 -7.17 -29.22
C SER A 94 -28.38 -6.93 -29.36
N LEU A 95 -27.97 -6.06 -30.30
CA LEU A 95 -26.59 -5.65 -30.47
C LEU A 95 -26.12 -4.83 -29.27
N ILE A 96 -26.93 -3.86 -28.85
CA ILE A 96 -26.68 -3.04 -27.65
C ILE A 96 -26.53 -3.93 -26.41
N LYS A 97 -27.41 -4.94 -26.23
CA LYS A 97 -27.33 -5.88 -25.11
C LYS A 97 -26.03 -6.68 -25.11
N ASN A 98 -25.56 -7.12 -26.27
CA ASN A 98 -24.30 -7.84 -26.39
C ASN A 98 -23.09 -6.96 -26.07
N ILE A 99 -23.05 -5.73 -26.60
CA ILE A 99 -21.99 -4.75 -26.32
C ILE A 99 -21.95 -4.40 -24.83
N ILE A 100 -23.12 -4.18 -24.20
CA ILE A 100 -23.19 -3.94 -22.75
C ILE A 100 -22.66 -5.15 -21.98
N LYS A 101 -23.00 -6.36 -22.39
CA LYS A 101 -22.53 -7.59 -21.72
C LYS A 101 -21.01 -7.74 -21.83
N GLU A 102 -20.45 -7.48 -23.00
CA GLU A 102 -19.00 -7.58 -23.25
C GLU A 102 -18.22 -6.51 -22.47
N THR A 103 -18.66 -5.25 -22.53
CA THR A 103 -18.04 -4.16 -21.75
C THR A 103 -18.13 -4.38 -20.24
N LEU A 104 -19.26 -4.94 -19.76
CA LEU A 104 -19.42 -5.27 -18.34
C LEU A 104 -18.47 -6.39 -17.91
N GLU A 105 -18.26 -7.40 -18.76
CA GLU A 105 -17.32 -8.49 -18.46
C GLU A 105 -15.87 -8.00 -18.49
N GLU A 106 -15.49 -7.14 -19.46
CA GLU A 106 -14.17 -6.49 -19.45
C GLU A 106 -13.92 -5.66 -18.19
N ILE A 107 -14.90 -4.86 -17.75
CA ILE A 107 -14.78 -4.04 -16.54
C ILE A 107 -14.61 -4.94 -15.33
N LYS A 108 -15.39 -6.02 -15.25
CA LYS A 108 -15.33 -7.00 -14.17
C LYS A 108 -13.97 -7.69 -14.12
N GLU A 109 -13.43 -8.13 -15.26
CA GLU A 109 -12.10 -8.74 -15.34
C GLU A 109 -11.00 -7.76 -14.92
N LYS A 110 -11.03 -6.52 -15.42
CA LYS A 110 -10.07 -5.47 -15.05
C LYS A 110 -10.14 -5.14 -13.55
N PHE A 111 -11.34 -5.02 -12.99
CA PHE A 111 -11.54 -4.75 -11.57
C PHE A 111 -11.05 -5.93 -10.70
N LEU A 112 -11.46 -7.16 -11.02
CA LEU A 112 -11.01 -8.36 -10.31
C LEU A 112 -9.49 -8.53 -10.39
N GLY A 113 -8.90 -8.34 -11.56
CA GLY A 113 -7.45 -8.40 -11.74
C GLY A 113 -6.72 -7.35 -10.91
N SER A 114 -7.25 -6.13 -10.82
CA SER A 114 -6.69 -5.07 -9.96
C SER A 114 -6.79 -5.41 -8.47
N VAL A 115 -7.94 -5.94 -8.03
CA VAL A 115 -8.15 -6.35 -6.63
C VAL A 115 -7.24 -7.51 -6.26
N LEU A 116 -7.09 -8.52 -7.11
CA LEU A 116 -6.21 -9.67 -6.88
C LEU A 116 -4.74 -9.25 -6.75
N LYS A 117 -4.26 -8.36 -7.63
CA LYS A 117 -2.89 -7.82 -7.53
C LYS A 117 -2.67 -7.06 -6.22
N LYS A 118 -3.64 -6.25 -5.79
CA LYS A 118 -3.55 -5.55 -4.51
C LYS A 118 -3.55 -6.52 -3.32
N LEU A 119 -4.36 -7.57 -3.37
CA LEU A 119 -4.38 -8.61 -2.35
C LEU A 119 -3.03 -9.32 -2.26
N GLU A 120 -2.44 -9.70 -3.38
CA GLU A 120 -1.12 -10.36 -3.44
C GLU A 120 -0.02 -9.48 -2.82
N ILE A 121 0.00 -8.18 -3.16
CA ILE A 121 0.94 -7.22 -2.57
C ILE A 121 0.72 -7.09 -1.06
N MET A 122 -0.53 -6.99 -0.62
CA MET A 122 -0.85 -6.88 0.81
C MET A 122 -0.47 -8.14 1.58
N GLU A 123 -0.71 -9.32 1.01
CA GLU A 123 -0.33 -10.61 1.61
C GLU A 123 1.19 -10.73 1.76
N GLY A 124 1.94 -10.33 0.72
CA GLY A 124 3.40 -10.24 0.79
C GLY A 124 3.89 -9.30 1.89
N SER A 125 3.34 -8.10 1.97
CA SER A 125 3.68 -7.13 3.02
C SER A 125 3.35 -7.63 4.43
N VAL A 126 2.21 -8.30 4.62
CA VAL A 126 1.84 -8.92 5.91
C VAL A 126 2.82 -10.02 6.29
N PHE A 127 3.26 -10.83 5.33
CA PHE A 127 4.26 -11.87 5.56
C PHE A 127 5.62 -11.29 5.96
N GLU A 128 6.09 -10.25 5.26
CA GLU A 128 7.33 -9.56 5.59
C GLU A 128 7.29 -8.93 7.00
N HIS A 129 6.22 -8.21 7.32
CA HIS A 129 6.05 -7.62 8.65
C HIS A 129 5.96 -8.67 9.75
N LYS A 130 5.36 -9.83 9.49
CA LYS A 130 5.34 -10.93 10.45
C LYS A 130 6.75 -11.44 10.74
N ASN A 131 7.58 -11.63 9.71
CA ASN A 131 8.97 -12.06 9.89
C ASN A 131 9.80 -11.02 10.65
N GLU A 132 9.61 -9.74 10.35
CA GLU A 132 10.26 -8.64 11.07
C GLU A 132 9.87 -8.62 12.56
N ILE A 133 8.58 -8.79 12.87
CA ILE A 133 8.08 -8.88 14.25
C ILE A 133 8.74 -10.05 15.00
N ASP A 134 8.86 -11.21 14.36
CA ASP A 134 9.46 -12.38 15.00
C ASP A 134 10.97 -12.19 15.22
N ALA A 135 11.67 -11.53 14.29
CA ALA A 135 13.06 -11.14 14.47
C ALA A 135 13.24 -10.14 15.63
N LEU A 136 12.40 -9.11 15.72
CA LEU A 136 12.42 -8.12 16.79
C LEU A 136 12.12 -8.74 18.15
N LYS A 137 11.15 -9.66 18.25
CA LYS A 137 10.87 -10.40 19.49
C LYS A 137 12.08 -11.19 19.96
N LYS A 138 12.81 -11.82 19.04
CA LYS A 138 14.05 -12.54 19.36
C LYS A 138 15.10 -11.58 19.91
N GLN A 139 15.36 -10.46 19.23
CA GLN A 139 16.32 -9.45 19.69
C GLN A 139 15.98 -8.91 21.07
N ILE A 140 14.70 -8.60 21.34
CA ILE A 140 14.25 -8.13 22.66
C ILE A 140 14.53 -9.19 23.74
N LYS A 141 14.28 -10.47 23.44
CA LYS A 141 14.56 -11.56 24.38
C LYS A 141 16.05 -11.67 24.70
N ASP A 142 16.89 -11.60 23.66
CA ASP A 142 18.35 -11.71 23.80
C ASP A 142 18.90 -10.52 24.63
N GLN A 143 18.48 -9.30 24.30
CA GLN A 143 18.86 -8.09 25.05
C GLN A 143 18.39 -8.13 26.51
N LYS A 144 17.18 -8.64 26.78
CA LYS A 144 16.70 -8.80 28.15
C LYS A 144 17.58 -9.77 28.94
N SER A 145 17.95 -10.89 28.33
CA SER A 145 18.87 -11.85 28.95
C SER A 145 20.24 -11.24 29.24
N GLU A 146 20.75 -10.40 28.34
CA GLU A 146 22.03 -9.71 28.52
C GLU A 146 21.97 -8.70 29.67
N ILE A 147 20.89 -7.92 29.75
CA ILE A 147 20.65 -6.98 30.86
C ILE A 147 20.61 -7.70 32.20
N ASP A 148 19.90 -8.84 32.28
CA ASP A 148 19.81 -9.59 33.52
C ASP A 148 21.19 -10.15 33.94
N ALA A 149 21.97 -10.67 33.00
CA ALA A 149 23.34 -11.13 33.27
C ALA A 149 24.29 -9.98 33.69
N MET A 150 24.14 -8.78 33.11
CA MET A 150 24.93 -7.62 33.52
C MET A 150 24.57 -7.15 34.93
N LYS A 151 23.29 -7.18 35.31
CA LYS A 151 22.86 -6.84 36.67
C LYS A 151 23.42 -7.79 37.71
N GLU A 152 23.43 -9.10 37.42
CA GLU A 152 24.00 -10.10 38.30
C GLU A 152 25.50 -9.84 38.54
N LYS A 153 26.27 -9.64 37.47
CA LYS A 153 27.70 -9.29 37.56
C LYS A 153 27.95 -7.99 38.32
N GLN A 154 27.11 -6.99 38.13
CA GLN A 154 27.21 -5.74 38.86
C GLN A 154 27.00 -5.96 40.37
N CYS A 155 25.99 -6.75 40.75
CA CYS A 155 25.72 -7.07 42.15
C CYS A 155 26.89 -7.83 42.79
N GLU A 156 27.46 -8.81 42.08
CA GLU A 156 28.65 -9.54 42.54
C GLU A 156 29.86 -8.60 42.73
N ALA A 157 30.09 -7.70 41.76
CA ALA A 157 31.19 -6.74 41.83
C ALA A 157 31.02 -5.75 42.99
N GLU A 158 29.79 -5.25 43.23
CA GLU A 158 29.47 -4.37 44.35
C GLU A 158 29.70 -5.08 45.69
N PHE A 159 29.25 -6.32 45.83
CA PHE A 159 29.48 -7.11 47.03
C PHE A 159 30.98 -7.34 47.29
N SER A 160 31.73 -7.74 46.26
CA SER A 160 33.18 -7.93 46.36
C SER A 160 33.90 -6.63 46.72
N HIS A 161 33.46 -5.49 46.18
CA HIS A 161 34.06 -4.19 46.47
C HIS A 161 33.83 -3.77 47.92
N VAL A 162 32.61 -3.92 48.43
CA VAL A 162 32.28 -3.63 49.83
C VAL A 162 33.09 -4.49 50.78
N SER A 163 33.23 -5.80 50.50
CA SER A 163 34.06 -6.69 51.30
C SER A 163 35.52 -6.23 51.33
N SER A 164 36.07 -5.87 50.17
CA SER A 164 37.45 -5.39 50.05
C SER A 164 37.69 -4.08 50.80
N LEU A 165 36.74 -3.13 50.73
CA LEU A 165 36.82 -1.88 51.50
C LEU A 165 36.78 -2.12 53.00
N ASN A 166 35.90 -3.01 53.46
CA ASN A 166 35.83 -3.38 54.87
C ASN A 166 37.14 -4.02 55.33
N ASP A 167 37.72 -4.93 54.55
CA ASP A 167 39.02 -5.53 54.89
C ASP A 167 40.11 -4.46 54.98
N LEU A 168 40.17 -3.54 54.02
CA LEU A 168 41.15 -2.46 54.02
C LEU A 168 40.99 -1.50 55.22
N GLU A 169 39.75 -1.15 55.57
CA GLU A 169 39.42 -0.36 56.75
C GLU A 169 39.89 -1.06 58.04
N GLN A 170 39.63 -2.36 58.16
CA GLN A 170 40.06 -3.16 59.31
C GLN A 170 41.58 -3.29 59.39
N TYR A 171 42.26 -3.52 58.27
CA TYR A 171 43.72 -3.55 58.21
C TYR A 171 44.34 -2.22 58.66
N GLY A 172 43.77 -1.09 58.23
CA GLY A 172 44.21 0.24 58.66
C GLY A 172 44.03 0.51 60.16
N ARG A 173 43.07 -0.16 60.81
CA ARG A 173 42.79 -0.02 62.24
C ARG A 173 43.49 -1.05 63.13
N ARG A 174 44.29 -1.97 62.57
CA ARG A 174 44.90 -3.07 63.33
C ARG A 174 45.76 -2.61 64.51
N ASN A 175 46.40 -1.45 64.38
CA ASN A 175 47.24 -0.84 65.43
C ASN A 175 46.56 0.34 66.12
N SER A 176 45.24 0.49 65.98
CA SER A 176 44.47 1.57 66.58
C SER A 176 43.44 0.98 67.53
N ILE A 177 43.28 1.61 68.69
CA ILE A 177 42.24 1.26 69.65
C ILE A 177 41.39 2.50 69.94
N ARG A 178 40.07 2.30 70.04
CA ARG A 178 39.16 3.35 70.50
C ARG A 178 38.92 3.14 71.99
N ILE A 179 39.24 4.17 72.78
CA ILE A 179 39.03 4.17 74.21
C ILE A 179 37.90 5.16 74.51
N SER A 180 36.82 4.67 75.12
CA SER A 180 35.66 5.49 75.48
C SER A 180 35.57 5.69 76.99
N GLY A 181 35.01 6.83 77.41
CA GLY A 181 34.82 7.17 78.83
C GLY A 181 36.07 7.72 79.51
N LEU A 182 37.01 8.29 78.75
CA LEU A 182 38.07 9.12 79.32
C LEU A 182 37.49 10.48 79.78
N PRO A 183 37.96 11.03 80.91
CA PRO A 183 37.52 12.33 81.38
C PRO A 183 38.03 13.44 80.44
N ASN A 184 37.11 14.12 79.76
CA ASN A 184 37.43 15.28 78.94
C ASN A 184 37.33 16.55 79.80
N ASP A 185 38.42 16.90 80.47
CA ASP A 185 38.46 18.06 81.37
C ASP A 185 38.43 19.41 80.62
N THR A 186 38.68 19.42 79.31
CA THR A 186 38.63 20.62 78.44
C THR A 186 38.23 20.27 76.99
N ASP A 187 37.62 21.24 76.29
CA ASP A 187 37.18 21.10 74.88
C ASP A 187 38.34 21.02 73.87
N GLN A 188 39.58 21.29 74.30
CA GLN A 188 40.80 21.23 73.49
C GLN A 188 41.92 20.54 74.29
N GLN A 189 41.87 19.21 74.38
CA GLN A 189 43.00 18.42 74.89
C GLN A 189 44.05 18.25 73.79
N SER A 190 45.32 18.43 74.13
CA SER A 190 46.41 18.12 73.21
C SER A 190 46.49 16.60 72.98
N SER A 191 46.97 16.18 71.82
CA SER A 191 47.23 14.76 71.53
C SER A 191 48.09 14.08 72.60
N ILE A 192 49.00 14.81 73.23
CA ILE A 192 49.85 14.27 74.29
C ILE A 192 49.07 14.02 75.59
N ASP A 193 48.15 14.92 75.95
CA ASP A 193 47.31 14.78 77.15
C ASP A 193 46.38 13.58 77.01
N VAL A 194 45.80 13.40 75.82
CA VAL A 194 44.94 12.24 75.50
C VAL A 194 45.74 10.94 75.57
N ALA A 195 46.99 10.93 75.07
CA ALA A 195 47.87 9.77 75.15
C ALA A 195 48.22 9.41 76.61
N GLU A 196 48.58 10.41 77.43
CA GLU A 196 48.89 10.21 78.85
C GLU A 196 47.72 9.64 79.64
N GLN A 197 46.53 10.22 79.48
CA GLN A 197 45.32 9.72 80.14
C GLN A 197 44.99 8.29 79.70
N SER A 198 45.13 8.00 78.40
CA SER A 198 44.91 6.67 77.84
C SER A 198 45.87 5.63 78.43
N VAL A 199 47.17 5.92 78.43
CA VAL A 199 48.21 5.03 78.95
C VAL A 199 48.03 4.80 80.46
N ASN A 200 47.77 5.85 81.22
CA ASN A 200 47.52 5.74 82.66
C ASN A 200 46.31 4.86 82.96
N MET A 201 45.21 5.06 82.23
CA MET A 201 44.00 4.25 82.42
C MET A 201 44.25 2.78 82.05
N LEU A 202 44.93 2.50 80.93
CA LEU A 202 45.21 1.13 80.48
C LEU A 202 46.15 0.40 81.46
N ASN A 203 47.21 1.07 81.93
CA ASN A 203 48.12 0.49 82.91
C ASN A 203 47.41 0.22 84.24
N GLN A 204 46.54 1.13 84.70
CA GLN A 204 45.80 0.97 85.96
C GLN A 204 44.73 -0.13 85.89
N LYS A 205 43.94 -0.17 84.81
CA LYS A 205 42.79 -1.09 84.70
C LYS A 205 43.16 -2.47 84.17
N LEU A 206 44.12 -2.55 83.26
CA LEU A 206 44.49 -3.79 82.59
C LEU A 206 45.85 -4.34 83.03
N GLY A 207 46.58 -3.63 83.89
CA GLY A 207 47.90 -4.07 84.37
C GLY A 207 48.98 -4.09 83.28
N LEU A 208 48.79 -3.32 82.21
CA LEU A 208 49.77 -3.20 81.14
C LEU A 208 50.96 -2.33 81.57
N ARG A 209 52.07 -2.44 80.85
CA ARG A 209 53.27 -1.59 81.04
C ARG A 209 53.53 -0.79 79.76
N LEU A 210 52.58 0.07 79.41
CA LEU A 210 52.68 0.96 78.26
C LEU A 210 53.33 2.28 78.68
N GLY A 211 54.18 2.82 77.81
CA GLY A 211 54.68 4.19 77.87
C GLY A 211 54.00 5.08 76.82
N ILE A 212 54.15 6.39 76.94
CA ILE A 212 53.65 7.36 75.94
C ILE A 212 54.33 7.13 74.58
N THR A 213 55.58 6.64 74.58
CA THR A 213 56.34 6.29 73.37
C THR A 213 55.77 5.11 72.60
N ASP A 214 54.89 4.31 73.21
CA ASP A 214 54.21 3.20 72.55
C ASP A 214 52.95 3.67 71.80
N VAL A 215 52.62 4.96 71.88
CA VAL A 215 51.46 5.58 71.22
C VAL A 215 51.95 6.51 70.11
N ASP A 216 51.72 6.10 68.86
CA ASP A 216 52.10 6.92 67.70
C ASP A 216 51.25 8.19 67.59
N VAL A 217 49.92 8.03 67.71
CA VAL A 217 48.95 9.13 67.59
C VAL A 217 47.81 8.89 68.57
N ALA A 218 47.45 9.94 69.31
CA ALA A 218 46.22 9.98 70.10
C ALA A 218 45.41 11.24 69.76
N SER A 219 44.11 11.05 69.63
CA SER A 219 43.17 12.14 69.41
C SER A 219 41.84 11.82 70.10
N SER A 220 41.22 12.84 70.67
CA SER A 220 39.82 12.78 71.08
C SER A 220 38.94 13.10 69.87
N TRP A 221 37.85 12.35 69.73
CA TRP A 221 36.83 12.50 68.69
C TRP A 221 35.48 12.78 69.33
#